data_AF-A0A1F3Y1I6-F1
#
_entry.id   AF-A0A1F3Y1I6-F1
#
_cell.length_a   1.000
_cell.length_b   1.000
_cell.length_c   1.000
_cell.angle_alpha   90.00
_cell.angle_beta   90.00
_cell.angle_gamma   90.00
#
_symmetry.space_group_name_H-M   'P 1'
#
loop_
_entity.id
_entity.type
_entity.pdbx_description
1 polymer ?
#
loop_
_entity_poly.entity_id
_entity_poly.type
_entity_poly.pdbx_seq_one_letter_code
_entity_poly.pdbx_strand_id
1 'polypeptide(L)'
;MKTMKGIGRIPGVRELLAAYGRIGRASSRPLRAETLVLWCQWTRFDPRLGELLAGHVARHWNSLNPLVLRGEALKHSWPATTGVVMDHAAMLLPAGQLSLFKKWVALATGDLPRGDGGLYFIGLHAPGGWMARIDAERASVLYTRWGWLAHGLMLGKAARLSGTATLVDSRRRRIILDELLENMPCRWIRLRDYLDALGGLVSRRQAELDLGAHPRLRPAGNTKARVYRIISKNTQGVSA
;
A
#
# COMPACT_ATOMS: atom_id res chain seq x y z
N MET A 1 -0.62 30.04 -8.62
CA MET A 1 -1.13 28.65 -8.67
C MET A 1 -1.01 28.12 -10.08
N LYS A 2 -0.22 27.07 -10.33
CA LYS A 2 -0.20 26.38 -11.63
C LYS A 2 -1.51 25.58 -11.74
N THR A 3 -2.31 25.82 -12.77
CA THR A 3 -3.50 25.01 -13.08
C THR A 3 -3.06 23.55 -13.26
N MET A 4 -3.63 22.65 -12.46
CA MET A 4 -3.40 21.22 -12.63
C MET A 4 -3.93 20.81 -14.00
N LYS A 5 -3.04 20.43 -14.91
CA LYS A 5 -3.45 19.80 -16.17
C LYS A 5 -4.14 18.50 -15.79
N GLY A 6 -5.46 18.42 -15.95
CA GLY A 6 -6.17 17.14 -15.87
C GLY A 6 -5.59 16.15 -16.88
N ILE A 7 -5.78 14.84 -16.65
CA ILE A 7 -5.44 13.85 -17.66
C ILE A 7 -6.19 14.20 -18.95
N GLY A 8 -5.46 14.27 -20.07
CA GLY A 8 -6.07 14.58 -21.37
C GLY A 8 -7.14 13.57 -21.80
N ARG A 9 -7.07 12.32 -21.31
CA ARG A 9 -8.05 11.27 -21.59
C ARG A 9 -8.04 10.13 -20.55
N ILE A 10 -9.19 9.82 -19.96
CA ILE A 10 -9.40 8.63 -19.12
C ILE A 10 -9.31 7.38 -20.02
N PRO A 11 -8.60 6.31 -19.61
CA PRO A 11 -8.49 5.11 -20.44
C PRO A 11 -9.85 4.45 -20.65
N GLY A 12 -10.14 4.06 -21.88
CA GLY A 12 -11.28 3.21 -22.19
C GLY A 12 -11.02 1.75 -21.79
N VAL A 13 -12.08 0.96 -21.65
CA VAL A 13 -11.98 -0.48 -21.30
C VAL A 13 -11.07 -1.25 -22.27
N ARG A 14 -11.16 -0.97 -23.58
CA ARG A 14 -10.31 -1.60 -24.60
C ARG A 14 -8.82 -1.30 -24.39
N GLU A 15 -8.49 -0.09 -23.97
CA GLU A 15 -7.10 0.35 -23.72
C GLU A 15 -6.54 -0.33 -22.47
N LEU A 16 -7.34 -0.47 -21.40
CA LEU A 16 -6.97 -1.23 -20.21
C LEU A 16 -6.75 -2.72 -20.53
N LEU A 17 -7.66 -3.35 -21.28
CA LEU A 17 -7.50 -4.74 -21.71
C LEU A 17 -6.24 -4.95 -22.55
N ALA A 18 -5.94 -4.03 -23.46
CA ALA A 18 -4.72 -4.06 -24.25
C ALA A 18 -3.46 -3.90 -23.37
N ALA A 19 -3.50 -3.03 -22.35
CA ALA A 19 -2.43 -2.87 -21.39
C ALA A 19 -2.16 -4.17 -20.62
N TYR A 20 -3.20 -4.84 -20.12
CA TYR A 20 -3.07 -6.14 -19.46
C TYR A 20 -2.42 -7.18 -20.35
N GLY A 21 -2.94 -7.36 -21.57
CA GLY A 21 -2.39 -8.34 -22.51
C GLY A 21 -0.94 -8.04 -22.88
N ARG A 22 -0.56 -6.76 -22.96
CA ARG A 22 0.81 -6.36 -23.26
C ARG A 22 1.75 -6.56 -22.06
N ILE A 23 1.35 -6.26 -20.83
CA ILE A 23 2.18 -6.55 -19.65
C ILE A 23 2.38 -8.07 -19.49
N GLY A 24 1.31 -8.85 -19.67
CA GLY A 24 1.38 -10.32 -19.60
C GLY A 24 2.36 -10.92 -20.63
N ARG A 25 2.36 -10.40 -21.86
CA ARG A 25 3.30 -10.82 -22.92
C ARG A 25 4.71 -10.22 -22.77
N ALA A 26 4.83 -9.05 -22.15
CA ALA A 26 6.11 -8.37 -21.92
C ALA A 26 6.89 -8.94 -20.72
N SER A 27 6.59 -10.18 -20.29
CA SER A 27 7.30 -10.82 -19.18
C SER A 27 8.82 -10.82 -19.38
N SER A 28 9.29 -10.89 -20.63
CA SER A 28 10.72 -10.96 -20.99
C SER A 28 11.38 -9.64 -21.36
N ARG A 29 10.65 -8.53 -21.53
CA ARG A 29 11.24 -7.24 -21.99
C ARG A 29 10.68 -6.04 -21.21
N PRO A 30 11.52 -5.04 -20.88
CA PRO A 30 11.06 -3.81 -20.24
C PRO A 30 10.09 -3.05 -21.16
N LEU A 31 9.08 -2.42 -20.56
CA LEU A 31 8.22 -1.47 -21.27
C LEU A 31 9.02 -0.20 -21.58
N ARG A 32 8.63 0.50 -22.65
CA ARG A 32 9.14 1.85 -22.89
C ARG A 32 8.72 2.76 -21.74
N ALA A 33 9.59 3.71 -21.39
CA ALA A 33 9.36 4.63 -20.27
C ALA A 33 8.03 5.39 -20.38
N GLU A 34 7.73 5.92 -21.57
CA GLU A 34 6.47 6.60 -21.87
C GLU A 34 5.24 5.73 -21.58
N THR A 35 5.25 4.48 -22.07
CA THR A 35 4.15 3.53 -21.84
C THR A 35 4.00 3.18 -20.36
N LEU A 36 5.12 2.94 -19.68
CA LEU A 36 5.13 2.60 -18.26
C LEU A 36 4.52 3.75 -17.43
N VAL A 37 4.98 4.98 -17.65
CA VAL A 37 4.52 6.17 -16.93
C VAL A 37 3.05 6.48 -17.23
N LEU A 38 2.63 6.38 -18.49
CA LEU A 38 1.22 6.54 -18.85
C LEU A 38 0.34 5.56 -18.07
N TRP A 39 0.74 4.28 -18.02
CA TRP A 39 -0.01 3.27 -17.31
C TRP A 39 0.07 3.41 -15.79
N CYS A 40 1.16 3.97 -15.24
CA CYS A 40 1.21 4.36 -13.84
C CYS A 40 0.09 5.36 -13.50
N GLN A 41 -0.30 6.25 -14.41
CA GLN A 41 -1.45 7.11 -14.13
C GLN A 41 -2.78 6.36 -14.16
N TRP A 42 -2.89 5.34 -15.01
CA TRP A 42 -4.12 4.55 -15.15
C TRP A 42 -4.41 3.67 -13.94
N THR A 43 -3.43 3.42 -13.07
CA THR A 43 -3.64 2.67 -11.82
C THR A 43 -4.61 3.37 -10.87
N ARG A 44 -4.80 4.70 -11.01
CA ARG A 44 -5.83 5.43 -10.27
C ARG A 44 -7.24 4.98 -10.65
N PHE A 45 -7.45 4.44 -11.85
CA PHE A 45 -8.76 3.93 -12.29
C PHE A 45 -8.88 2.42 -12.08
N ASP A 46 -7.76 1.68 -12.09
CA ASP A 46 -7.79 0.24 -11.89
C ASP A 46 -6.59 -0.28 -11.07
N PRO A 47 -6.80 -0.71 -9.81
CA PRO A 47 -5.71 -1.21 -8.96
C PRO A 47 -5.06 -2.49 -9.51
N ARG A 48 -5.76 -3.29 -10.32
CA ARG A 48 -5.22 -4.53 -10.91
C ARG A 48 -4.11 -4.23 -11.92
N LEU A 49 -4.22 -3.10 -12.62
CA LEU A 49 -3.12 -2.62 -13.46
C LEU A 49 -1.90 -2.27 -12.62
N GLY A 50 -2.12 -1.63 -11.47
CA GLY A 50 -1.06 -1.32 -10.51
C GLY A 50 -0.31 -2.54 -10.01
N GLU A 51 -1.02 -3.64 -9.73
CA GLU A 51 -0.41 -4.92 -9.37
C GLU A 51 0.56 -5.43 -10.45
N LEU A 52 0.08 -5.46 -11.69
CA LEU A 52 0.84 -5.95 -12.84
C LEU A 52 2.05 -5.06 -13.13
N LEU A 53 1.90 -3.73 -13.02
CA LEU A 53 2.98 -2.78 -13.20
C LEU A 53 4.03 -2.88 -12.09
N ALA A 54 3.61 -3.00 -10.83
CA ALA A 54 4.54 -3.17 -9.72
C ALA A 54 5.38 -4.43 -9.91
N GLY A 55 4.76 -5.55 -10.32
CA GLY A 55 5.47 -6.78 -10.66
C GLY A 55 6.39 -6.63 -11.87
N HIS A 56 5.98 -5.86 -12.89
CA HIS A 56 6.80 -5.58 -14.06
C HIS A 56 8.05 -4.77 -13.70
N VAL A 57 7.88 -3.69 -12.95
CA VAL A 57 8.98 -2.86 -12.44
C VAL A 57 9.92 -3.70 -11.58
N ALA A 58 9.41 -4.48 -10.63
CA ALA A 58 10.23 -5.32 -9.77
C ALA A 58 11.14 -6.29 -10.55
N ARG A 59 10.70 -6.77 -11.71
CA ARG A 59 11.51 -7.65 -12.58
C ARG A 59 12.51 -6.88 -13.46
N HIS A 60 12.14 -5.69 -13.94
CA HIS A 60 12.83 -5.02 -15.03
C HIS A 60 13.49 -3.68 -14.65
N TRP A 61 13.46 -3.27 -13.39
CA TRP A 61 13.94 -1.96 -12.94
C TRP A 61 15.39 -1.69 -13.34
N ASN A 62 16.25 -2.70 -13.29
CA ASN A 62 17.67 -2.61 -13.64
C ASN A 62 17.91 -2.34 -15.14
N SER A 63 16.91 -2.61 -15.98
CA SER A 63 16.95 -2.41 -17.43
C SER A 63 16.28 -1.11 -17.86
N LEU A 64 15.69 -0.38 -16.91
CA LEU A 64 15.02 0.89 -17.12
C LEU A 64 15.94 2.05 -16.71
N ASN A 65 16.05 3.06 -17.58
CA ASN A 65 16.78 4.28 -17.25
C ASN A 65 15.92 5.17 -16.33
N PRO A 66 16.34 5.43 -15.07
CA PRO A 66 15.54 6.18 -14.12
C PRO A 66 15.35 7.65 -14.53
N LEU A 67 16.36 8.27 -15.14
CA LEU A 67 16.28 9.67 -15.56
C LEU A 67 15.29 9.86 -16.72
N VAL A 68 15.23 8.89 -17.64
CA VAL A 68 14.25 8.90 -18.72
C VAL A 68 12.84 8.71 -18.15
N LEU A 69 12.64 7.79 -17.20
CA LEU A 69 11.34 7.62 -16.53
C LEU A 69 10.88 8.90 -15.83
N ARG A 70 11.80 9.57 -15.12
CA ARG A 70 11.54 10.86 -14.47
C ARG A 70 11.10 11.91 -15.50
N GLY A 71 11.85 12.03 -16.59
CA GLY A 71 11.55 12.96 -17.69
C GLY A 71 10.17 12.72 -18.29
N GLU A 72 9.78 11.46 -18.51
CA GLU A 72 8.44 11.11 -18.97
C GLU A 72 7.38 11.43 -17.91
N ALA A 73 7.61 11.07 -16.64
CA ALA A 73 6.66 11.33 -15.56
C ALA A 73 6.29 12.81 -15.43
N LEU A 74 7.26 13.70 -15.55
CA LEU A 74 7.05 15.15 -15.45
C LEU A 74 6.20 15.74 -16.59
N LYS A 75 6.04 15.05 -17.72
CA LYS A 75 5.17 15.49 -18.83
C LYS A 75 3.68 15.27 -18.55
N HIS A 76 3.37 14.48 -17.53
CA HIS A 76 2.02 14.04 -17.24
C HIS A 76 1.37 14.79 -16.07
N SER A 77 0.04 14.66 -15.99
CA SER A 77 -0.82 15.29 -15.01
C SER A 77 -0.57 14.83 -13.57
N TRP A 78 -0.29 13.54 -13.38
CA TRP A 78 -0.08 12.95 -12.05
C TRP A 78 1.27 12.21 -11.95
N PRO A 79 2.40 12.93 -11.96
CA PRO A 79 3.73 12.30 -11.94
C PRO A 79 3.94 11.40 -10.70
N ALA A 80 3.40 11.80 -9.55
CA ALA A 80 3.42 11.04 -8.29
C ALA A 80 2.92 9.59 -8.39
N THR A 81 2.05 9.28 -9.35
CA THR A 81 1.55 7.91 -9.54
C THR A 81 2.66 6.91 -9.87
N THR A 82 3.69 7.35 -10.61
CA THR A 82 4.90 6.57 -10.86
C THR A 82 5.56 6.18 -9.55
N GLY A 83 5.72 7.12 -8.62
CA GLY A 83 6.32 6.87 -7.31
C GLY A 83 5.53 5.87 -6.47
N VAL A 84 4.19 5.96 -6.49
CA VAL A 84 3.32 4.99 -5.81
C VAL A 84 3.52 3.57 -6.36
N VAL A 85 3.62 3.40 -7.68
CA VAL A 85 3.90 2.09 -8.30
C VAL A 85 5.29 1.58 -7.92
N MET A 86 6.31 2.45 -7.90
CA MET A 86 7.68 2.06 -7.51
C MET A 86 7.73 1.60 -6.04
N ASP A 87 7.02 2.29 -5.14
CA ASP A 87 6.94 1.89 -3.74
C ASP A 87 6.26 0.52 -3.56
N HIS A 88 5.26 0.20 -4.37
CA HIS A 88 4.67 -1.14 -4.40
C HIS A 88 5.63 -2.18 -5.01
N ALA A 89 6.39 -1.83 -6.06
CA ALA A 89 7.40 -2.71 -6.64
C ALA A 89 8.51 -3.07 -5.63
N ALA A 90 8.88 -2.13 -4.75
CA ALA A 90 9.85 -2.37 -3.67
C ALA A 90 9.44 -3.55 -2.77
N MET A 91 8.14 -3.75 -2.57
CA MET A 91 7.59 -4.81 -1.71
C MET A 91 7.70 -6.21 -2.33
N LEU A 92 7.97 -6.29 -3.63
CA LEU A 92 8.10 -7.54 -4.37
C LEU A 92 9.57 -7.96 -4.55
N LEU A 93 10.51 -7.11 -4.15
CA LEU A 93 11.94 -7.36 -4.32
C LEU A 93 12.53 -8.13 -3.12
N PRO A 94 13.49 -9.02 -3.36
CA PRO A 94 14.24 -9.65 -2.28
C PRO A 94 15.10 -8.62 -1.54
N ALA A 95 15.34 -8.86 -0.23
CA ALA A 95 16.06 -7.92 0.65
C ALA A 95 17.42 -7.47 0.09
N GLY A 96 18.16 -8.38 -0.57
CA GLY A 96 19.47 -8.09 -1.17
C GLY A 96 19.44 -7.05 -2.30
N GLN A 97 18.29 -6.85 -2.97
CA GLN A 97 18.16 -5.86 -4.05
C GLN A 97 17.55 -4.54 -3.58
N LEU A 98 16.91 -4.52 -2.41
CA LEU A 98 16.09 -3.39 -1.96
C LEU A 98 16.88 -2.09 -1.79
N SER A 99 18.12 -2.16 -1.29
CA SER A 99 18.96 -0.96 -1.10
C SER A 99 19.28 -0.27 -2.43
N LEU A 100 19.69 -1.05 -3.43
CA LEU A 100 20.01 -0.53 -4.76
C LEU A 100 18.75 -0.04 -5.47
N PHE A 101 17.64 -0.78 -5.36
CA PHE A 101 16.35 -0.35 -5.89
C PHE A 101 15.89 0.99 -5.31
N LYS A 102 16.02 1.20 -3.99
CA LYS A 102 15.67 2.49 -3.35
C LYS A 102 16.45 3.66 -3.92
N LYS A 103 17.75 3.50 -4.19
CA LYS A 103 18.57 4.52 -4.84
C LYS A 103 18.11 4.77 -6.28
N TRP A 104 17.79 3.70 -7.02
CA TRP A 104 17.24 3.82 -8.36
C TRP A 104 15.88 4.55 -8.37
N VAL A 105 14.99 4.25 -7.43
CA VAL A 105 13.70 4.95 -7.26
C VAL A 105 13.94 6.42 -6.95
N ALA A 106 14.86 6.76 -6.05
CA ALA A 106 15.18 8.16 -5.74
C ALA A 106 15.60 8.96 -6.99
N LEU A 107 16.34 8.34 -7.93
CA LEU A 107 16.67 8.95 -9.21
C LEU A 107 15.46 9.06 -10.14
N ALA A 108 14.63 8.01 -10.22
CA ALA A 108 13.46 7.96 -11.08
C ALA A 108 12.34 8.92 -10.64
N THR A 109 12.32 9.26 -9.36
CA THR A 109 11.23 10.03 -8.75
C THR A 109 11.67 11.33 -8.10
N GLY A 110 12.94 11.73 -8.25
CA GLY A 110 13.46 12.99 -7.74
C GLY A 110 12.60 14.17 -8.23
N ASP A 111 12.20 15.05 -7.31
CA ASP A 111 11.39 16.25 -7.56
C ASP A 111 10.05 16.03 -8.30
N LEU A 112 9.50 14.81 -8.30
CA LEU A 112 8.16 14.62 -8.84
C LEU A 112 7.15 15.39 -7.96
N PRO A 113 6.27 16.22 -8.55
CA PRO A 113 5.21 16.88 -7.81
C PRO A 113 4.35 15.85 -7.06
N ARG A 114 4.04 16.16 -5.79
CA ARG A 114 3.12 15.37 -4.98
C ARG A 114 1.68 15.58 -5.50
N GLY A 115 0.81 14.63 -5.14
CA GLY A 115 -0.62 14.72 -5.36
C GLY A 115 -1.28 15.87 -4.62
N ASP A 116 -2.57 16.05 -4.88
CA ASP A 116 -3.40 17.15 -4.34
C ASP A 116 -3.96 16.87 -2.94
N GLY A 117 -3.61 15.73 -2.33
CA GLY A 117 -4.14 15.29 -1.04
C GLY A 117 -5.49 14.55 -1.14
N GLY A 118 -6.02 14.35 -2.35
CA GLY A 118 -7.25 13.61 -2.57
C GLY A 118 -7.09 12.09 -2.52
N LEU A 119 -8.18 11.38 -2.81
CA LEU A 119 -8.15 9.92 -2.96
C LEU A 119 -7.30 9.51 -4.15
N TYR A 120 -6.47 8.49 -3.97
CA TYR A 120 -5.66 7.93 -5.05
C TYR A 120 -6.55 7.30 -6.13
N PHE A 121 -7.47 6.42 -5.72
CA PHE A 121 -8.36 5.74 -6.65
C PHE A 121 -9.58 6.60 -7.00
N ILE A 122 -9.89 6.66 -8.30
CA ILE A 122 -11.01 7.41 -8.85
C ILE A 122 -12.12 6.41 -9.20
N GLY A 123 -13.31 6.61 -8.62
CA GLY A 123 -14.49 5.80 -8.94
C GLY A 123 -14.49 4.39 -8.34
N LEU A 124 -13.50 4.03 -7.52
CA LEU A 124 -13.45 2.72 -6.87
C LEU A 124 -14.51 2.57 -5.76
N HIS A 125 -14.80 3.66 -5.06
CA HIS A 125 -15.77 3.71 -3.97
C HIS A 125 -16.71 4.90 -4.15
N ALA A 126 -17.96 4.75 -3.69
CA ALA A 126 -18.92 5.84 -3.70
C ALA A 126 -18.40 7.00 -2.83
N PRO A 127 -18.49 8.26 -3.32
CA PRO A 127 -18.12 9.44 -2.52
C PRO A 127 -18.89 9.47 -1.19
N GLY A 128 -18.19 9.78 -0.09
CA GLY A 128 -18.79 9.77 1.26
C GLY A 128 -19.13 8.38 1.81
N GLY A 129 -18.94 7.31 1.03
CA GLY A 129 -19.13 5.94 1.49
C GLY A 129 -18.12 5.54 2.56
N TRP A 130 -18.49 4.54 3.36
CA TRP A 130 -17.64 3.98 4.44
C TRP A 130 -16.21 3.66 3.98
N MET A 131 -16.05 3.04 2.81
CA MET A 131 -14.73 2.69 2.27
C MET A 131 -13.91 3.92 1.84
N ALA A 132 -14.55 4.93 1.23
CA ALA A 132 -13.86 6.19 0.88
C ALA A 132 -13.39 6.93 2.14
N ARG A 133 -14.19 6.87 3.22
CA ARG A 133 -13.80 7.40 4.53
C ARG A 133 -12.61 6.65 5.12
N ILE A 134 -12.60 5.31 5.04
CA ILE A 134 -11.44 4.50 5.44
C ILE A 134 -10.19 4.89 4.64
N ASP A 135 -10.30 5.06 3.32
CA ASP A 135 -9.17 5.45 2.49
C ASP A 135 -8.57 6.80 2.90
N ALA A 136 -9.43 7.74 3.34
CA ALA A 136 -9.01 9.05 3.82
C ALA A 136 -8.40 9.00 5.23
N GLU A 137 -9.07 8.33 6.17
CA GLU A 137 -8.67 8.31 7.59
C GLU A 137 -7.49 7.35 7.87
N ARG A 138 -7.35 6.30 7.07
CA ARG A 138 -6.37 5.21 7.29
C ARG A 138 -5.43 5.04 6.10
N ALA A 139 -5.09 6.13 5.44
CA ALA A 139 -4.23 6.11 4.27
C ALA A 139 -2.86 5.47 4.57
N SER A 140 -2.43 4.54 3.71
CA SER A 140 -1.13 3.89 3.80
C SER A 140 0.01 4.86 3.46
N VAL A 141 1.17 4.65 4.08
CA VAL A 141 2.38 5.45 3.84
C VAL A 141 2.80 5.47 2.37
N LEU A 142 2.47 4.41 1.62
CA LEU A 142 2.78 4.30 0.19
C LEU A 142 2.01 5.30 -0.67
N TYR A 143 0.88 5.83 -0.18
CA TYR A 143 0.12 6.85 -0.88
C TYR A 143 0.37 8.23 -0.27
N THR A 144 0.40 8.33 1.07
CA THR A 144 0.55 9.64 1.75
C THR A 144 1.91 10.28 1.47
N ARG A 145 2.98 9.48 1.34
CA ARG A 145 4.30 9.96 0.88
C ARG A 145 4.21 10.68 -0.47
N TRP A 146 3.32 10.25 -1.35
CA TRP A 146 3.12 10.82 -2.68
C TRP A 146 1.98 11.83 -2.76
N GLY A 147 1.41 12.24 -1.62
CA GLY A 147 0.34 13.25 -1.56
C GLY A 147 -1.04 12.70 -1.94
N TRP A 148 -1.29 11.42 -1.72
CA TRP A 148 -2.58 10.77 -2.00
C TRP A 148 -3.09 9.98 -0.79
N LEU A 149 -4.39 9.72 -0.78
CA LEU A 149 -5.08 8.95 0.25
C LEU A 149 -5.63 7.64 -0.34
N ALA A 150 -5.18 6.51 0.21
CA ALA A 150 -5.77 5.19 0.00
C ALA A 150 -5.25 4.25 1.07
N HIS A 151 -6.11 3.36 1.57
CA HIS A 151 -5.76 2.40 2.60
C HIS A 151 -5.24 1.08 1.99
N GLY A 152 -5.91 0.59 0.94
CA GLY A 152 -5.61 -0.71 0.33
C GLY A 152 -4.34 -0.73 -0.51
N LEU A 153 -3.57 -1.82 -0.45
CA LEU A 153 -2.47 -2.07 -1.37
C LEU A 153 -2.99 -2.50 -2.75
N MET A 154 -2.29 -2.10 -3.82
CA MET A 154 -2.56 -2.63 -5.17
C MET A 154 -2.16 -4.12 -5.31
N LEU A 155 -1.30 -4.63 -4.42
CA LEU A 155 -0.79 -6.00 -4.50
C LEU A 155 -1.78 -6.99 -3.88
N GLY A 156 -2.20 -7.97 -4.67
CA GLY A 156 -2.98 -9.11 -4.23
C GLY A 156 -2.18 -10.01 -3.28
N LYS A 157 -2.89 -10.87 -2.54
CA LYS A 157 -2.26 -11.77 -1.55
C LYS A 157 -1.26 -12.74 -2.20
N ALA A 158 -1.51 -13.17 -3.44
CA ALA A 158 -0.63 -14.07 -4.19
C ALA A 158 0.65 -13.38 -4.68
N ALA A 159 0.63 -12.08 -4.95
CA ALA A 159 1.83 -11.36 -5.36
C ALA A 159 2.85 -11.20 -4.21
N ARG A 160 2.40 -11.30 -2.95
CA ARG A 160 3.24 -11.16 -1.73
C ARG A 160 4.03 -12.43 -1.39
N LEU A 161 4.16 -13.37 -2.34
CA LEU A 161 4.71 -14.72 -2.13
C LEU A 161 6.25 -14.79 -2.04
N SER A 162 6.96 -13.66 -1.98
CA SER A 162 8.30 -13.66 -1.35
C SER A 162 8.09 -13.80 0.16
N GLY A 163 8.06 -15.05 0.64
CA GLY A 163 7.58 -15.43 1.95
C GLY A 163 8.00 -14.53 3.13
N THR A 164 7.15 -14.53 4.15
CA THR A 164 7.49 -14.22 5.56
C THR A 164 7.81 -12.78 5.97
N ALA A 165 7.77 -11.76 5.10
CA ALA A 165 7.95 -10.39 5.58
C ALA A 165 6.63 -9.84 6.15
N THR A 166 6.54 -9.78 7.48
CA THR A 166 5.61 -8.84 8.11
C THR A 166 6.06 -7.44 7.70
N LEU A 167 5.26 -6.75 6.88
CA LEU A 167 5.67 -5.49 6.25
C LEU A 167 5.69 -4.30 7.22
N VAL A 168 5.13 -4.50 8.41
CA VAL A 168 5.13 -3.57 9.52
C VAL A 168 6.06 -4.13 10.59
N ASP A 169 7.06 -3.37 11.01
CA ASP A 169 7.97 -3.77 12.08
C ASP A 169 7.22 -3.97 13.41
N SER A 170 7.80 -4.75 14.33
CA SER A 170 7.13 -5.11 15.60
C SER A 170 6.74 -3.91 16.46
N ARG A 171 7.54 -2.84 16.45
CA ARG A 171 7.26 -1.62 17.21
C ARG A 171 6.04 -0.92 16.65
N ARG A 172 5.97 -0.73 15.32
CA ARG A 172 4.80 -0.09 14.69
C ARG A 172 3.54 -0.94 14.83
N ARG A 173 3.63 -2.27 14.76
CA ARG A 173 2.49 -3.17 15.02
C ARG A 173 1.96 -3.05 16.44
N ARG A 174 2.85 -2.89 17.43
CA ARG A 174 2.47 -2.67 18.83
C ARG A 174 1.77 -1.32 19.02
N ILE A 175 2.30 -0.25 18.43
CA ILE A 175 1.65 1.07 18.47
C ILE A 175 0.22 1.01 17.90
N ILE A 176 0.05 0.39 16.72
CA ILE A 176 -1.28 0.23 16.10
C ILE A 176 -2.22 -0.58 17.00
N LEU A 177 -1.71 -1.65 17.63
CA LEU A 177 -2.50 -2.44 18.55
C LEU A 177 -2.92 -1.63 19.77
N ASP A 178 -2.00 -0.90 20.41
CA ASP A 178 -2.29 -0.06 21.58
C ASP A 178 -3.32 1.03 21.24
N GLU A 179 -3.14 1.75 20.13
CA GLU A 179 -4.10 2.75 19.63
C GLU A 179 -5.49 2.13 19.40
N LEU A 180 -5.54 0.91 18.85
CA LEU A 180 -6.80 0.22 18.60
C LEU A 180 -7.49 -0.23 19.90
N LEU A 181 -6.71 -0.66 20.90
CA LEU A 181 -7.24 -1.01 22.22
C LEU A 181 -7.73 0.20 23.01
N GLU A 182 -7.11 1.37 22.82
CA GLU A 182 -7.53 2.62 23.46
C GLU A 182 -8.80 3.18 22.86
N ASN A 183 -8.96 3.07 21.54
CA ASN A 183 -10.13 3.58 20.83
C ASN A 183 -11.29 2.58 20.76
N MET A 184 -11.14 1.37 21.30
CA MET A 184 -12.19 0.36 21.26
C MET A 184 -13.27 0.60 22.33
N PRO A 185 -14.53 0.85 21.93
CA PRO A 185 -15.62 1.03 22.90
C PRO A 185 -15.97 -0.27 23.64
N CYS A 186 -15.65 -1.43 23.05
CA CYS A 186 -15.89 -2.73 23.63
C CYS A 186 -14.63 -3.25 24.33
N ARG A 187 -14.76 -3.91 25.49
CA ARG A 187 -13.64 -4.54 26.23
C ARG A 187 -13.11 -5.83 25.57
N TRP A 188 -13.20 -5.94 24.25
CA TRP A 188 -12.75 -7.09 23.49
C TRP A 188 -12.38 -6.71 22.06
N ILE A 189 -11.41 -7.42 21.50
CA ILE A 189 -10.88 -7.27 20.15
C ILE A 189 -10.92 -8.63 19.44
N ARG A 190 -11.32 -8.65 18.17
CA ARG A 190 -11.20 -9.82 17.30
C ARG A 190 -9.93 -9.72 16.47
N LEU A 191 -9.44 -10.89 16.05
CA LEU A 191 -8.34 -10.97 15.10
C LEU A 191 -8.60 -10.18 13.79
N ARG A 192 -9.85 -10.17 13.32
CA ARG A 192 -10.25 -9.41 12.13
C ARG A 192 -10.04 -7.90 12.33
N ASP A 193 -10.45 -7.37 13.48
CA ASP A 193 -10.33 -5.93 13.78
C ASP A 193 -8.86 -5.50 13.73
N TYR A 194 -7.97 -6.34 14.27
CA TYR A 194 -6.53 -6.08 14.23
C TYR A 194 -5.94 -6.20 12.82
N LEU A 195 -6.33 -7.22 12.05
CA LEU A 195 -5.89 -7.39 10.66
C LEU A 195 -6.36 -6.23 9.77
N ASP A 196 -7.58 -5.74 10.00
CA ASP A 196 -8.15 -4.61 9.28
C ASP A 196 -7.38 -3.32 9.63
N ALA A 197 -7.01 -3.11 10.90
CA ALA A 197 -6.18 -1.97 11.31
C ALA A 197 -4.73 -2.04 10.79
N LEU A 198 -4.22 -3.26 10.60
CA LEU A 198 -2.92 -3.50 9.98
C LEU A 198 -2.97 -3.44 8.44
N GLY A 199 -4.12 -3.15 7.82
CA GLY A 199 -4.27 -3.06 6.36
C GLY A 199 -3.89 -4.35 5.62
N GLY A 200 -3.98 -5.51 6.29
CA GLY A 200 -3.52 -6.78 5.75
C GLY A 200 -2.01 -6.86 5.48
N LEU A 201 -1.19 -5.99 6.09
CA LEU A 201 0.27 -5.95 5.95
C LEU A 201 0.99 -7.06 6.76
N VAL A 202 0.22 -7.81 7.54
CA VAL A 202 0.70 -8.80 8.50
C VAL A 202 -0.05 -10.11 8.26
N SER A 203 0.66 -11.23 8.37
CA SER A 203 0.02 -12.54 8.23
C SER A 203 -0.94 -12.80 9.39
N ARG A 204 -1.96 -13.63 9.14
CA ARG A 204 -2.90 -14.04 10.20
C ARG A 204 -2.18 -14.64 11.41
N ARG A 205 -1.19 -15.52 11.18
CA ARG A 205 -0.38 -16.15 12.24
C ARG A 205 0.36 -15.11 13.07
N GLN A 206 0.97 -14.12 12.43
CA GLN A 206 1.67 -13.06 13.15
C GLN A 206 0.70 -12.18 13.97
N ALA A 207 -0.47 -11.85 13.42
CA ALA A 207 -1.48 -11.11 14.16
C ALA A 207 -2.01 -11.90 15.38
N GLU A 208 -2.17 -13.23 15.26
CA GLU A 208 -2.51 -14.10 16.40
C GLU A 208 -1.41 -14.13 17.48
N LEU A 209 -0.13 -14.15 17.06
CA LEU A 209 1.02 -14.06 17.97
C LEU A 209 1.06 -12.71 18.69
N ASP A 210 0.91 -11.62 17.96
CA ASP A 210 0.94 -10.26 18.52
C ASP A 210 -0.20 -10.07 19.54
N LEU A 211 -1.42 -10.53 19.24
CA LEU A 211 -2.56 -10.47 20.17
C LEU A 211 -2.37 -11.39 21.38
N GLY A 212 -1.80 -12.59 21.18
CA GLY A 212 -1.52 -13.54 22.26
C GLY A 212 -0.40 -13.09 23.20
N ALA A 213 0.58 -12.33 22.69
CA ALA A 213 1.70 -11.81 23.46
C ALA A 213 1.41 -10.44 24.11
N HIS A 214 0.24 -9.82 23.84
CA HIS A 214 -0.05 -8.48 24.33
C HIS A 214 -0.44 -8.50 25.82
N PRO A 215 0.23 -7.72 26.70
CA PRO A 215 0.02 -7.80 28.15
C PRO A 215 -1.38 -7.34 28.61
N ARG A 216 -2.06 -6.53 27.81
CA ARG A 216 -3.43 -6.05 28.09
C ARG A 216 -4.52 -6.98 27.57
N LEU A 217 -4.16 -8.11 26.94
CA LEU A 217 -5.12 -9.01 26.31
C LEU A 217 -5.06 -10.40 26.93
N ARG A 218 -6.23 -11.02 27.09
CA ARG A 218 -6.34 -12.45 27.36
C ARG A 218 -7.26 -13.12 26.35
N PRO A 219 -6.88 -14.30 25.84
CA PRO A 219 -7.74 -15.05 24.93
C PRO A 219 -9.02 -15.47 25.66
N ALA A 220 -10.17 -15.24 25.02
CA ALA A 220 -11.48 -15.70 25.44
C ALA A 220 -12.02 -16.66 24.36
N GLY A 221 -12.06 -17.95 24.70
CA GLY A 221 -12.54 -19.03 23.83
C GLY A 221 -11.44 -19.84 23.13
N ASN A 222 -11.80 -21.07 22.76
CA ASN A 222 -10.90 -22.10 22.20
C ASN A 222 -11.08 -22.33 20.69
N THR A 223 -11.92 -21.54 20.02
CA THR A 223 -12.28 -21.73 18.60
C THR A 223 -11.50 -20.86 17.62
N LYS A 224 -11.58 -21.16 16.31
CA LYS A 224 -10.99 -20.37 15.20
C LYS A 224 -11.44 -18.89 15.14
N ALA A 225 -12.55 -18.56 15.80
CA ALA A 225 -13.04 -17.19 16.00
C ALA A 225 -12.68 -16.64 17.39
N ARG A 226 -11.43 -16.89 17.83
CA ARG A 226 -10.94 -16.46 19.15
C ARG A 226 -11.05 -14.94 19.29
N VAL A 227 -11.64 -14.51 20.40
CA VAL A 227 -11.75 -13.12 20.81
C VAL A 227 -10.73 -12.88 21.91
N TYR A 228 -10.17 -11.68 22.01
CA TYR A 228 -9.26 -11.31 23.08
C TYR A 228 -9.92 -10.25 23.96
N ARG A 229 -10.03 -10.52 25.25
CA ARG A 229 -10.58 -9.58 26.23
C ARG A 229 -9.50 -8.61 26.71
N ILE A 230 -9.86 -7.34 26.81
CA ILE A 230 -9.01 -6.30 27.37
C ILE A 230 -9.05 -6.42 28.88
N ILE A 231 -7.91 -6.73 29.49
CA ILE A 231 -7.72 -6.69 30.94
C ILE A 231 -7.18 -5.30 31.31
N SER A 232 -7.93 -4.56 32.13
CA SER A 232 -7.48 -3.29 32.69
C SER A 232 -6.19 -3.54 33.49
N LYS A 233 -5.17 -2.69 33.30
CA LYS A 233 -3.99 -2.71 34.18
C LYS A 233 -4.51 -2.58 35.61
N ASN A 234 -4.22 -3.56 36.46
CA ASN A 234 -4.26 -3.31 37.90
C ASN A 234 -3.36 -2.11 38.13
N THR A 235 -3.94 -1.02 38.61
CA THR A 235 -3.23 0.06 39.28
C THR A 235 -2.46 -0.61 40.42
N GLN A 236 -1.21 -1.01 40.16
CA GLN A 236 -0.35 -1.49 41.24
C GLN A 236 -0.15 -0.30 42.17
N GLY A 237 -0.53 -0.52 43.43
CA GLY A 237 -0.59 0.48 44.47
C GLY A 237 0.70 1.27 44.57
N VAL A 238 0.55 2.58 44.53
CA VAL A 238 1.44 3.49 45.25
C VAL A 238 1.16 3.23 46.73
N SER A 239 1.89 2.30 47.33
CA SER A 239 2.06 2.28 48.78
C SER A 239 3.09 3.34 49.12
N ALA A 240 2.63 4.31 49.94
CA ALA A 240 3.42 5.35 50.55
C ALA A 240 4.51 4.80 51.48
#